data_AF-Q31JU1-F1
#
_entry.id   AF-Q31JU1-F1
#
_cell.length_a   1.000
_cell.length_b   1.000
_cell.length_c   1.000
_cell.angle_alpha   90.00
_cell.angle_beta   90.00
_cell.angle_gamma   90.00
#
_symmetry.space_group_name_H-M   'P 1'
#
loop_
_entity.id
_entity.type
_entity.pdbx_description
1 polymer ?
#
loop_
_entity_poly.entity_id
_entity_poly.type
_entity_poly.pdbx_seq_one_letter_code
_entity_poly.pdbx_strand_id
1 'polypeptide(L)' 'MSPHRIRHSAITAALDATGGNIRLVQKLSRHSRLETLQRYDDARQNFQGECTEHLAKLLRQSKSQKPQASLSGDKT' A
#
# COMPACT_ATOMS: atom_id res chain seq x y z
N MET A 1 -6.42 -16.15 24.08
CA MET A 1 -6.93 -15.62 22.79
C MET A 1 -8.12 -14.72 23.07
N SER A 2 -8.18 -13.51 22.49
CA SER A 2 -9.31 -12.59 22.71
C SER A 2 -10.35 -12.76 21.59
N PRO A 3 -11.67 -12.69 21.88
CA PRO A 3 -12.74 -12.71 20.88
C PRO A 3 -12.50 -11.73 19.72
N HIS A 4 -11.91 -10.57 20.01
CA HIS A 4 -11.62 -9.57 18.98
C HIS A 4 -10.51 -10.01 18.01
N ARG A 5 -9.48 -10.70 18.52
CA ARG A 5 -8.39 -11.25 17.69
C ARG A 5 -8.89 -12.34 16.76
N ILE A 6 -9.80 -13.19 17.23
CA ILE A 6 -10.41 -14.25 16.40
C ILE A 6 -11.22 -13.63 15.25
N ARG A 7 -12.02 -12.59 15.54
CA ARG A 7 -12.75 -11.85 14.49
C ARG A 7 -11.80 -11.26 13.45
N HIS A 8 -10.69 -10.68 13.89
CA HIS A 8 -9.68 -10.10 13.00
C HIS A 8 -9.08 -11.15 12.07
N SER A 9 -8.60 -12.27 12.64
CA SER A 9 -8.05 -13.37 11.86
C SER A 9 -9.07 -14.01 10.91
N ALA A 10 -10.34 -14.09 11.30
CA ALA A 10 -11.40 -14.62 10.44
C ALA A 10 -11.67 -13.74 9.21
N ILE A 11 -11.58 -12.40 9.35
CA ILE A 11 -11.76 -11.47 8.23
C ILE A 11 -10.62 -11.62 7.21
N THR A 12 -9.37 -11.64 7.69
CA THR A 12 -8.20 -11.84 6.82
C THR A 12 -8.26 -13.18 6.10
N ALA A 13 -8.54 -14.28 6.81
CA ALA A 13 -8.66 -15.60 6.21
C ALA A 13 -9.79 -15.69 5.18
N ALA A 14 -10.90 -14.98 5.39
CA ALA A 14 -12.00 -14.92 4.43
C ALA A 14 -11.64 -14.09 3.19
N LEU A 15 -10.86 -13.01 3.32
CA LEU A 15 -10.34 -12.26 2.18
C LEU A 15 -9.37 -13.12 1.35
N ASP A 16 -8.51 -13.88 2.02
CA ASP A 16 -7.57 -14.80 1.36
C ASP A 16 -8.31 -15.88 0.56
N ALA A 17 -9.26 -16.58 1.21
CA ALA A 17 -10.01 -17.66 0.58
C ALA A 17 -10.91 -17.20 -0.58
N THR A 18 -11.28 -15.92 -0.61
CA THR A 18 -12.17 -15.35 -1.64
C THR A 18 -11.44 -14.55 -2.71
N GLY A 19 -10.10 -14.46 -2.64
CA GLY A 19 -9.31 -13.66 -3.56
C GLY A 19 -9.55 -12.16 -3.45
N GLY A 20 -9.95 -11.66 -2.27
CA GLY A 20 -10.25 -10.24 -2.05
C GLY A 20 -11.69 -9.83 -2.34
N ASN A 21 -12.67 -10.75 -2.27
CA ASN A 21 -14.07 -10.39 -2.46
C ASN A 21 -14.65 -9.68 -1.22
N ILE A 22 -14.45 -8.37 -1.16
CA ILE A 22 -14.83 -7.51 -0.03
C ILE A 22 -16.34 -7.59 0.27
N ARG A 23 -17.20 -7.73 -0.74
CA ARG A 23 -18.67 -7.83 -0.55
C ARG A 23 -19.08 -9.11 0.17
N LEU A 24 -18.41 -10.23 -0.11
CA LEU A 24 -18.67 -11.50 0.56
C LEU A 24 -18.22 -11.45 2.02
N VAL A 25 -17.02 -10.92 2.25
CA VAL A 25 -16.46 -10.75 3.61
C VAL A 25 -17.25 -9.73 4.44
N GLN A 26 -17.87 -8.73 3.80
CA GLN A 26 -18.80 -7.82 4.47
C GLN A 26 -20.01 -8.55 5.04
N LYS A 27 -20.60 -9.47 4.28
CA LYS A 27 -21.75 -10.27 4.75
C LYS A 27 -21.36 -11.17 5.92
N LEU A 28 -20.14 -11.74 5.91
CA LEU A 28 -19.60 -12.56 7.00
C LEU A 28 -19.35 -11.74 8.27
N SER A 29 -18.67 -10.60 8.15
CA SER A 29 -18.26 -9.76 9.28
C SER A 29 -19.37 -8.85 9.81
N ARG A 30 -20.43 -8.63 9.02
CA ARG A 30 -21.51 -7.67 9.27
C ARG A 30 -21.03 -6.24 9.52
N HIS A 31 -19.89 -5.85 8.92
CA HIS A 31 -19.44 -4.47 8.97
C HIS A 31 -20.36 -3.57 8.12
N SER A 32 -20.84 -2.50 8.74
CA SER A 32 -21.65 -1.47 8.07
C SER A 32 -20.85 -0.68 7.04
N ARG A 33 -19.55 -0.48 7.27
CA ARG A 33 -18.65 0.30 6.41
C ARG A 33 -17.65 -0.62 5.69
N LEU A 34 -17.62 -0.51 4.37
CA LEU A 34 -16.69 -1.24 3.51
C LEU A 34 -15.23 -0.77 3.65
N GLU A 35 -15.02 0.50 4.00
CA GLU A 35 -13.71 1.12 4.22
C GLU A 35 -12.83 0.35 5.20
N THR A 36 -13.45 -0.24 6.23
CA THR A 36 -12.74 -1.06 7.22
C THR A 36 -12.17 -2.34 6.61
N LEU A 37 -12.90 -2.93 5.65
CA LEU A 37 -12.45 -4.14 4.96
C LEU A 37 -11.44 -3.83 3.85
N GLN A 38 -11.58 -2.68 3.19
CA GLN A 38 -10.59 -2.19 2.22
C GLN A 38 -9.21 -2.05 2.88
N ARG A 39 -9.15 -1.50 4.10
CA ARG A 39 -7.87 -1.43 4.85
C ARG A 39 -7.24 -2.80 5.10
N TYR A 40 -8.05 -3.83 5.33
CA TYR A 40 -7.53 -5.20 5.51
C TYR A 40 -7.01 -5.79 4.20
N ASP A 41 -7.67 -5.51 3.09
CA ASP A 41 -7.22 -5.95 1.78
C ASP A 41 -5.97 -5.19 1.31
N ASP A 42 -5.89 -3.88 1.55
CA ASP A 42 -4.70 -3.07 1.31
C ASP A 42 -3.49 -3.57 2.11
N ALA A 43 -3.70 -3.88 3.40
CA ALA A 43 -2.65 -4.42 4.26
C ALA A 43 -2.19 -5.81 3.79
N ARG A 44 -3.07 -6.59 3.19
CA ARG A 44 -2.74 -7.90 2.60
C ARG A 44 -1.91 -7.76 1.33
N GLN A 45 -2.26 -6.83 0.45
CA GLN A 45 -1.60 -6.66 -0.85
C GLN A 45 -0.39 -5.70 -0.79
N ASN A 46 -0.19 -5.00 0.33
CA ASN A 46 0.91 -4.07 0.54
C ASN A 46 0.99 -2.96 -0.54
N PHE A 47 -0.16 -2.49 -1.02
CA PHE A 47 -0.23 -1.45 -2.06
C PHE A 47 0.50 -0.16 -1.69
N GLN A 48 0.51 0.19 -0.40
CA GLN A 48 1.27 1.34 0.08
C GLN A 48 2.78 1.18 -0.16
N GLY A 49 3.32 -0.03 0.05
CA GLY A 49 4.71 -0.34 -0.21
C GLY A 49 5.06 -0.24 -1.69
N GLU A 50 4.20 -0.79 -2.56
CA GLU A 50 4.36 -0.70 -4.01
C GLU A 50 4.37 0.75 -4.49
N CYS A 51 3.39 1.57 -4.07
CA CYS A 51 3.33 2.99 -4.39
C CYS A 51 4.58 3.75 -3.93
N THR A 52 5.09 3.42 -2.73
CA THR A 52 6.30 4.05 -2.18
C THR A 52 7.53 3.70 -3.01
N GLU A 53 7.69 2.45 -3.43
CA GLU A 53 8.81 2.02 -4.27
C GLU A 53 8.75 2.68 -5.67
N HIS A 54 7.55 2.76 -6.25
CA HIS A 54 7.34 3.47 -7.51
C HIS A 54 7.73 4.95 -7.41
N LEU A 55 7.32 5.62 -6.33
CA LEU A 55 7.69 7.01 -6.08
C LEU A 55 9.20 7.17 -5.88
N ALA A 56 9.83 6.27 -5.12
CA ALA A 56 11.28 6.28 -4.91
C ALA A 56 12.05 6.12 -6.23
N LYS A 57 11.59 5.25 -7.13
CA LYS A 57 12.18 5.07 -8.46
C LYS A 57 12.11 6.34 -9.30
N LEU A 58 10.97 7.02 -9.33
CA LEU A 58 10.79 8.28 -10.06
C LEU A 58 11.70 9.39 -9.52
N LEU A 59 11.82 9.50 -8.19
CA LEU A 59 12.72 10.48 -7.55
C LEU A 59 14.21 10.19 -7.80
N ARG A 60 14.60 8.92 -7.93
CA ARG A 60 15.97 8.56 -8.33
C ARG A 60 16.27 8.96 -9.77
N GLN A 61 15.33 8.73 -10.68
CA GLN A 61 15.48 9.06 -12.11
C GLN A 61 15.57 10.57 -12.36
N SER A 62 14.80 11.40 -11.64
CA SER A 62 14.86 12.85 -11.78
C SER A 62 16.18 13.46 -11.29
N LYS A 63 16.81 12.86 -10.26
CA LYS A 63 18.12 13.30 -9.75
C LYS A 63 19.27 13.03 -10.73
N SER A 64 19.17 12.01 -11.58
CA SER A 64 20.19 11.66 -12.58
C SER A 64 20.19 12.55 -13.83
N GLN A 65 19.16 13.39 -14.03
CA GLN A 65 19.04 14.28 -15.20
C GLN A 65 19.54 15.71 -14.98
N LYS A 66 20.10 16.05 -13.82
CA LYS A 66 20.62 17.40 -13.57
C LYS A 66 21.94 17.61 -14.35
N PRO A 67 22.03 18.54 -15.32
CA PRO A 67 23.26 18.79 -16.05
C PRO A 67 24.30 19.44 -15.12
N GLN A 68 25.56 19.01 -15.24
CA GLN A 68 26.71 19.65 -14.61
C GLN A 68 26.74 21.14 -14.99
N ALA A 69 26.60 22.01 -14.00
CA ALA A 69 26.89 23.42 -14.17
C ALA A 69 28.38 23.54 -14.50
N SER A 70 28.67 24.03 -15.71
CA SER A 70 30.01 24.35 -16.18
C SER A 70 30.67 25.35 -15.23
N LEU A 71 31.70 24.92 -14.50
CA LEU A 71 32.69 25.83 -13.95
C LEU A 71 33.52 26.37 -15.12
N SER A 72 33.06 27.45 -15.75
CA SER A 72 33.95 28.32 -16.52
C SER A 72 34.63 29.25 -15.52
N GLY A 73 35.91 28.97 -15.26
CA GLY A 73 36.75 29.82 -14.42
C GLY A 73 36.84 31.22 -15.01
N ASP A 74 36.47 32.21 -14.21
CA ASP A 74 36.83 33.59 -14.48
C ASP A 74 38.09 33.89 -13.66
N LYS A 75 39.23 33.70 -14.32
CA LYS A 75 40.51 34.26 -13.88
C LYS A 75 40.65 35.60 -14.59
N THR A 76 40.34 36.69 -13.90
CA THR A 76 41.06 37.97 -14.08
C THR A 76 40.98 38.81 -12.83
#